data_AF-A0A938NPI6-F1
#
_entry.id   AF-A0A938NPI6-F1
#
_cell.length_a   1.000
_cell.length_b   1.000
_cell.length_c   1.000
_cell.angle_alpha   90.00
_cell.angle_beta   90.00
_cell.angle_gamma   90.00
#
_symmetry.space_group_name_H-M   'P 1'
#
loop_
_entity.id
_entity.type
_entity.pdbx_description
1 polymer ?
#
loop_
_entity_poly.entity_id
_entity_poly.type
_entity_poly.pdbx_seq_one_letter_code
_entity_poly.pdbx_strand_id
1 'polypeptide(L)'
;KKVIEALIPHVAPINTTEWLKKLEGWKQKYPFKFKRQGNLKMQHVIDEFYKLTKGKAVITTDVGQHQMWAGQFYKTDKINNFITSGGAGTMGFGFPAAIGAQLGRPKDLVISFVGDGGFQMTLFELATAALHKLPIKIVVLNNHYLGMVRQWQELFYEGRMSGVDLEGNPDFVKLAEAYGIKAFNLRRPGDVKRIIKAALAYNDGPCLINCECEKTDNVFPMIPAGKPIEDMIIEAPKSNVKLEKPTGST
;
A
#
# COMPACT_ATOMS: atom_id res chain seq x y z
N LYS A 1 1.51 27.84 -6.97
CA LYS A 1 0.52 28.43 -7.90
C LYS A 1 1.08 29.61 -8.70
N LYS A 2 1.64 30.64 -8.04
CA LYS A 2 2.16 31.86 -8.67
C LYS A 2 3.04 31.66 -9.94
N VAL A 3 3.99 30.72 -9.92
CA VAL A 3 4.87 30.49 -11.10
C VAL A 3 4.13 29.86 -12.28
N ILE A 4 3.32 28.82 -12.06
CA ILE A 4 2.55 28.18 -13.14
C ILE A 4 1.57 29.18 -13.75
N GLU A 5 0.86 29.95 -12.92
CA GLU A 5 -0.06 31.01 -13.37
C GLU A 5 0.65 32.08 -14.21
N ALA A 6 1.88 32.45 -13.84
CA ALA A 6 2.70 33.37 -14.62
C ALA A 6 3.19 32.77 -15.95
N LEU A 7 3.42 31.46 -16.01
CA LEU A 7 3.89 30.78 -17.23
C LEU A 7 2.77 30.46 -18.23
N ILE A 8 1.52 30.28 -17.78
CA ILE A 8 0.38 29.92 -18.64
C ILE A 8 0.21 30.88 -19.84
N PRO A 9 0.28 32.22 -19.69
CA PRO A 9 0.17 33.14 -20.82
C PRO A 9 1.31 33.03 -21.85
N HIS A 10 2.44 32.41 -21.49
CA HIS A 10 3.62 32.27 -22.34
C HIS A 10 3.72 30.92 -23.07
N VAL A 11 2.76 30.02 -22.87
CA VAL A 11 2.73 28.71 -23.54
C VAL A 11 1.51 28.61 -24.46
N ALA A 12 1.71 28.02 -25.62
CA ALA A 12 0.64 27.73 -26.58
C ALA A 12 0.37 26.22 -26.63
N PRO A 13 -0.88 25.78 -26.89
CA PRO A 13 -1.16 24.40 -27.20
C PRO A 13 -0.35 23.93 -28.41
N ILE A 14 0.27 22.75 -28.31
CA ILE A 14 0.98 22.10 -29.41
C ILE A 14 0.28 20.80 -29.79
N ASN A 15 0.48 20.34 -31.04
CA ASN A 15 -0.03 19.04 -31.46
C ASN A 15 0.72 17.92 -30.73
N THR A 16 0.02 17.21 -29.84
CA THR A 16 0.58 16.11 -29.02
C THR A 16 0.04 14.74 -29.41
N THR A 17 -0.72 14.62 -30.51
CA THR A 17 -1.46 13.39 -30.86
C THR A 17 -0.55 12.16 -30.98
N GLU A 18 0.57 12.26 -31.72
CA GLU A 18 1.51 11.14 -31.87
C GLU A 18 2.16 10.74 -30.55
N TRP A 19 2.49 11.72 -29.70
CA TRP A 19 3.04 11.46 -28.38
C TRP A 19 2.03 10.76 -27.47
N LEU A 20 0.79 11.26 -27.42
CA LEU A 20 -0.29 10.64 -26.65
C LEU A 20 -0.60 9.22 -27.12
N LYS A 21 -0.55 8.97 -28.43
CA LYS A 21 -0.70 7.62 -29.00
C LYS A 21 0.41 6.67 -28.54
N LYS A 22 1.67 7.15 -28.50
CA LYS A 22 2.80 6.39 -27.95
C LYS A 22 2.61 6.05 -26.47
N LEU A 23 2.19 7.03 -25.66
CA LEU A 23 1.90 6.83 -24.24
C LEU A 23 0.77 5.82 -24.01
N GLU A 24 -0.28 5.86 -24.83
CA GLU A 24 -1.38 4.91 -24.73
C GLU A 24 -0.92 3.48 -25.08
N GLY A 25 -0.08 3.34 -26.10
CA GLY A 25 0.57 2.06 -26.41
C GLY A 25 1.39 1.52 -25.24
N TRP A 26 2.13 2.37 -24.53
CA TRP A 26 2.88 1.96 -23.34
C TRP A 26 1.99 1.56 -22.16
N LYS A 27 0.91 2.29 -21.89
CA LYS A 27 -0.05 1.92 -20.82
C LYS A 27 -0.69 0.55 -21.09
N GLN A 28 -1.02 0.25 -22.34
CA GLN A 28 -1.58 -1.04 -22.74
C GLN A 28 -0.54 -2.17 -22.66
N LYS A 29 0.70 -1.89 -23.03
CA LYS A 29 1.79 -2.89 -23.01
C LYS A 29 2.28 -3.20 -21.60
N TYR A 30 2.34 -2.20 -20.72
CA TYR A 30 2.92 -2.30 -19.37
C TYR A 30 1.92 -1.94 -18.25
N PRO A 31 0.75 -2.58 -18.15
CA PRO A 31 -0.17 -2.35 -17.05
C PRO A 31 0.32 -3.03 -15.77
N PHE A 32 -0.02 -2.45 -14.61
CA PHE A 32 0.11 -3.17 -13.34
C PHE A 32 -0.86 -4.36 -13.34
N LYS A 33 -0.33 -5.55 -13.06
CA LYS A 33 -1.06 -6.82 -13.07
C LYS A 33 -0.74 -7.60 -11.80
N PHE A 34 -1.68 -8.41 -11.36
CA PHE A 34 -1.48 -9.38 -10.28
C PHE A 34 -2.34 -10.62 -10.54
N LYS A 35 -1.91 -11.77 -10.01
CA LYS A 35 -2.67 -13.02 -10.10
C LYS A 35 -3.80 -13.03 -9.07
N ARG A 36 -5.02 -13.41 -9.47
CA ARG A 36 -6.17 -13.56 -8.55
C ARG A 36 -6.37 -14.98 -8.01
N GLN A 37 -5.58 -15.93 -8.50
CA GLN A 37 -5.62 -17.34 -8.09
C GLN A 37 -4.64 -17.61 -6.94
N GLY A 38 -4.94 -18.62 -6.12
CA GLY A 38 -4.09 -19.02 -5.00
C GLY A 38 -4.35 -18.19 -3.73
N ASN A 39 -3.27 -17.85 -3.02
CA ASN A 39 -3.34 -17.06 -1.79
C ASN A 39 -3.84 -15.64 -2.04
N LEU A 40 -4.37 -15.00 -0.99
CA LEU A 40 -4.80 -13.61 -1.04
C LEU A 40 -3.62 -12.69 -1.39
N LYS A 41 -3.83 -11.79 -2.36
CA LYS A 41 -2.82 -10.82 -2.80
C LYS A 41 -3.12 -9.44 -2.22
N MET A 42 -2.12 -8.71 -1.75
CA MET A 42 -2.30 -7.35 -1.23
C MET A 42 -2.90 -6.42 -2.28
N GLN A 43 -2.43 -6.55 -3.53
CA GLN A 43 -2.92 -5.86 -4.71
C GLN A 43 -4.44 -6.06 -4.89
N HIS A 44 -4.95 -7.26 -4.62
CA HIS A 44 -6.39 -7.56 -4.72
C HIS A 44 -7.20 -6.79 -3.68
N VAL A 45 -6.73 -6.76 -2.43
CA VAL A 45 -7.39 -6.03 -1.34
C VAL A 45 -7.44 -4.53 -1.67
N ILE A 46 -6.30 -3.96 -2.05
CA ILE A 46 -6.16 -2.54 -2.38
C ILE A 46 -7.01 -2.16 -3.60
N ASP A 47 -6.96 -2.95 -4.69
CA ASP A 47 -7.75 -2.74 -5.91
C ASP A 47 -9.26 -2.80 -5.62
N GLU A 48 -9.71 -3.70 -4.76
CA GLU A 48 -11.14 -3.79 -4.40
C GLU A 48 -11.58 -2.59 -3.55
N PHE A 49 -10.74 -2.11 -2.62
CA PHE A 49 -10.99 -0.85 -1.91
C PHE A 49 -11.10 0.32 -2.89
N TYR A 50 -10.17 0.44 -3.85
CA TYR A 50 -10.22 1.48 -4.89
C TYR A 50 -11.52 1.42 -5.68
N LYS A 51 -11.94 0.23 -6.14
CA LYS A 51 -13.20 0.05 -6.89
C LYS A 51 -14.44 0.47 -6.10
N LEU A 52 -14.50 0.09 -4.82
CA LEU A 52 -15.67 0.37 -3.97
C LEU A 52 -15.75 1.84 -3.54
N THR A 53 -14.59 2.49 -3.36
CA THR A 53 -14.51 3.88 -2.87
C THR A 53 -14.30 4.90 -4.00
N LYS A 54 -13.97 4.43 -5.21
CA LYS A 54 -13.74 5.22 -6.42
C LYS A 54 -12.72 6.35 -6.21
N GLY A 55 -11.62 6.07 -5.49
CA GLY A 55 -10.56 7.04 -5.26
C GLY A 55 -10.90 8.21 -4.33
N LYS A 56 -12.07 8.18 -3.68
CA LYS A 56 -12.55 9.30 -2.84
C LYS A 56 -12.06 9.27 -1.40
N ALA A 57 -11.52 8.14 -0.93
CA ALA A 57 -11.04 8.03 0.44
C ALA A 57 -9.71 8.78 0.63
N VAL A 58 -9.43 9.14 1.87
CA VAL A 58 -8.10 9.52 2.33
C VAL A 58 -7.35 8.24 2.67
N ILE A 59 -6.23 8.03 2.01
CA ILE A 59 -5.35 6.90 2.20
C ILE A 59 -4.16 7.34 3.03
N THR A 60 -3.90 6.59 4.10
CA THR A 60 -2.59 6.58 4.72
C THR A 60 -1.92 5.24 4.47
N THR A 61 -0.60 5.24 4.44
CA THR A 61 0.15 4.00 4.38
C THR A 61 1.27 3.98 5.40
N ASP A 62 1.61 2.78 5.83
CA ASP A 62 2.92 2.54 6.42
C ASP A 62 3.98 2.38 5.31
N VAL A 63 5.16 1.86 5.65
CA VAL A 63 6.31 1.73 4.74
C VAL A 63 6.60 0.26 4.43
N GLY A 64 6.75 -0.07 3.15
CA GLY A 64 7.05 -1.43 2.68
C GLY A 64 6.37 -1.78 1.35
N GLN A 65 6.19 -3.08 1.06
CA GLN A 65 5.58 -3.51 -0.21
C GLN A 65 4.13 -3.03 -0.35
N HIS A 66 3.36 -3.04 0.75
CA HIS A 66 1.99 -2.53 0.78
C HIS A 66 1.90 -1.04 0.41
N GLN A 67 2.90 -0.22 0.77
CA GLN A 67 3.00 1.20 0.39
C GLN A 67 3.10 1.33 -1.13
N MET A 68 3.96 0.51 -1.76
CA MET A 68 4.16 0.53 -3.21
C MET A 68 2.89 0.06 -3.92
N TRP A 69 2.28 -1.02 -3.47
CA TRP A 69 1.02 -1.51 -4.04
C TRP A 69 -0.13 -0.54 -3.83
N ALA A 70 -0.19 0.19 -2.70
CA ALA A 70 -1.16 1.27 -2.52
C ALA A 70 -0.95 2.37 -3.56
N GLY A 71 0.30 2.79 -3.81
CA GLY A 71 0.64 3.76 -4.85
C GLY A 71 0.33 3.29 -6.28
N GLN A 72 0.44 1.98 -6.54
CA GLN A 72 0.15 1.39 -7.86
C GLN A 72 -1.36 1.18 -8.11
N PHE A 73 -2.11 0.71 -7.11
CA PHE A 73 -3.48 0.21 -7.27
C PHE A 73 -4.56 1.10 -6.66
N TYR A 74 -4.24 2.09 -5.83
CA TYR A 74 -5.21 3.03 -5.29
C TYR A 74 -4.96 4.46 -5.80
N LYS A 75 -5.74 4.88 -6.79
CA LYS A 75 -5.66 6.24 -7.37
C LYS A 75 -6.58 7.17 -6.60
N THR A 76 -6.06 8.28 -6.10
CA THR A 76 -6.85 9.28 -5.37
C THR A 76 -7.29 10.41 -6.29
N ASP A 77 -8.53 10.88 -6.12
CA ASP A 77 -9.13 11.91 -7.00
C ASP A 77 -8.87 13.35 -6.54
N LYS A 78 -8.33 13.52 -5.32
CA LYS A 78 -8.12 14.83 -4.69
C LYS A 78 -6.71 15.00 -4.19
N ILE A 79 -6.23 16.24 -4.20
CA ILE A 79 -4.99 16.63 -3.52
C ILE A 79 -5.06 16.23 -2.04
N ASN A 80 -3.93 15.87 -1.45
CA ASN A 80 -3.79 15.53 -0.03
C ASN A 80 -4.66 14.34 0.43
N ASN A 81 -5.10 13.47 -0.49
CA ASN A 81 -5.78 12.21 -0.16
C ASN A 81 -4.83 11.00 -0.08
N PHE A 82 -3.54 11.16 -0.37
CA PHE A 82 -2.54 10.09 -0.22
C PHE A 82 -1.43 10.58 0.71
N ILE A 83 -1.41 10.07 1.93
CA ILE A 83 -0.56 10.53 3.04
C ILE A 83 0.37 9.39 3.42
N THR A 84 1.66 9.51 3.12
CA THR A 84 2.63 8.44 3.32
C THR A 84 3.99 9.01 3.72
N SER A 85 4.78 8.24 4.48
CA SER A 85 6.17 8.60 4.77
C SER A 85 7.07 8.20 3.60
N GLY A 86 7.34 9.15 2.70
CA GLY A 86 8.26 8.98 1.57
C GLY A 86 9.72 9.12 1.97
N GLY A 87 10.19 10.35 2.19
CA GLY A 87 11.61 10.67 2.32
C GLY A 87 12.33 9.93 3.46
N ALA A 88 11.76 9.94 4.67
CA ALA A 88 12.36 9.25 5.82
C ALA A 88 12.02 7.76 5.89
N GLY A 89 10.99 7.30 5.15
CA GLY A 89 10.57 5.89 5.20
C GLY A 89 10.23 5.36 6.60
N THR A 90 9.62 6.17 7.47
CA THR A 90 9.29 5.80 8.85
C THR A 90 8.20 4.73 8.92
N MET A 91 8.58 3.52 9.35
CA MET A 91 7.62 2.46 9.71
C MET A 91 6.82 2.84 10.97
N GLY A 92 5.56 2.39 11.07
CA GLY A 92 4.62 2.78 12.12
C GLY A 92 3.89 4.10 11.86
N PHE A 93 4.13 4.75 10.71
CA PHE A 93 3.54 6.05 10.38
C PHE A 93 2.05 5.96 10.00
N GLY A 94 1.67 4.93 9.24
CA GLY A 94 0.39 4.89 8.53
C GLY A 94 -0.83 5.01 9.44
N PHE A 95 -0.85 4.29 10.56
CA PHE A 95 -2.00 4.26 11.46
C PHE A 95 -2.15 5.54 12.30
N PRO A 96 -1.11 6.06 12.99
CA PRO A 96 -1.18 7.38 13.63
C PRO A 96 -1.52 8.52 12.65
N ALA A 97 -1.00 8.46 11.42
CA ALA A 97 -1.37 9.42 10.38
C ALA A 97 -2.87 9.35 10.03
N ALA A 98 -3.48 8.17 10.07
CA ALA A 98 -4.92 8.00 9.84
C ALA A 98 -5.76 8.63 10.96
N ILE A 99 -5.29 8.53 12.20
CA ILE A 99 -5.91 9.21 13.35
C ILE A 99 -5.92 10.71 13.13
N GLY A 100 -4.75 11.30 12.81
CA GLY A 100 -4.65 12.73 12.51
C GLY A 100 -5.51 13.14 11.31
N ALA A 101 -5.52 12.35 10.24
CA ALA A 101 -6.33 12.60 9.05
C ALA A 101 -7.83 12.56 9.36
N GLN A 102 -8.30 11.59 10.15
CA GLN A 102 -9.71 11.46 10.50
C GLN A 102 -10.17 12.59 11.42
N LEU A 103 -9.33 13.00 12.37
CA LEU A 103 -9.59 14.17 13.23
C LEU A 103 -9.65 15.47 12.42
N GLY A 104 -8.72 15.67 11.48
CA GLY A 104 -8.69 16.85 10.62
C GLY A 104 -9.76 16.85 9.53
N ARG A 105 -10.31 15.67 9.18
CA ARG A 105 -11.32 15.49 8.13
C ARG A 105 -12.46 14.57 8.60
N PRO A 106 -13.28 15.00 9.58
CA PRO A 106 -14.24 14.10 10.25
C PRO A 106 -15.31 13.47 9.36
N LYS A 107 -15.59 14.07 8.19
CA LYS A 107 -16.62 13.60 7.25
C LYS A 107 -16.06 12.71 6.15
N ASP A 108 -14.74 12.64 6.00
CA ASP A 108 -14.12 11.85 4.96
C ASP A 108 -13.86 10.42 5.44
N LEU A 109 -13.96 9.47 4.50
CA LEU A 109 -13.58 8.09 4.71
C LEU A 109 -12.05 8.01 4.76
N VAL A 110 -11.50 7.54 5.88
CA VAL A 110 -10.05 7.31 6.04
C VAL A 110 -9.75 5.80 6.06
N ILE A 111 -8.81 5.38 5.23
CA ILE A 111 -8.34 3.99 5.14
C ILE A 111 -6.83 3.99 5.34
N SER A 112 -6.36 3.18 6.29
CA SER A 112 -4.95 3.00 6.60
C SER A 112 -4.49 1.64 6.07
N PHE A 113 -3.69 1.62 5.00
CA PHE A 113 -3.03 0.40 4.52
C PHE A 113 -1.68 0.24 5.20
N VAL A 114 -1.59 -0.69 6.13
CA VAL A 114 -0.38 -0.92 6.94
C VAL A 114 0.13 -2.33 6.74
N GLY A 115 1.45 -2.51 6.79
CA GLY A 115 2.05 -3.83 6.92
C GLY A 115 1.97 -4.31 8.37
N ASP A 116 1.98 -5.61 8.59
CA ASP A 116 2.02 -6.26 9.90
C ASP A 116 3.22 -5.81 10.76
N GLY A 117 4.42 -5.75 10.19
CA GLY A 117 5.61 -5.29 10.92
C GLY A 117 5.54 -3.81 11.32
N GLY A 118 5.08 -2.94 10.42
CA GLY A 118 4.95 -1.52 10.68
C GLY A 118 3.81 -1.18 11.65
N PHE A 119 2.65 -1.83 11.48
CA PHE A 119 1.51 -1.67 12.39
C PHE A 119 1.89 -1.97 13.84
N GLN A 120 2.72 -2.99 14.06
CA GLN A 120 3.16 -3.35 15.41
C GLN A 120 3.94 -2.25 16.13
N MET A 121 4.62 -1.36 15.40
CA MET A 121 5.40 -0.29 16.00
C MET A 121 4.53 0.74 16.73
N THR A 122 3.28 0.90 16.31
CA THR A 122 2.35 1.93 16.84
C THR A 122 0.95 1.37 17.13
N LEU A 123 0.81 0.04 17.28
CA LEU A 123 -0.49 -0.62 17.49
C LEU A 123 -1.23 -0.15 18.75
N PHE A 124 -0.52 0.42 19.72
CA PHE A 124 -1.10 0.93 20.97
C PHE A 124 -2.04 2.13 20.73
N GLU A 125 -1.92 2.80 19.58
CA GLU A 125 -2.84 3.86 19.17
C GLU A 125 -4.27 3.36 18.85
N LEU A 126 -4.50 2.05 18.89
CA LEU A 126 -5.85 1.47 18.91
C LEU A 126 -6.66 2.05 20.07
N ALA A 127 -6.02 2.30 21.23
CA ALA A 127 -6.64 2.97 22.36
C ALA A 127 -7.19 4.36 21.98
N THR A 128 -6.37 5.17 21.31
CA THR A 128 -6.74 6.51 20.84
C THR A 128 -7.90 6.46 19.86
N ALA A 129 -7.81 5.60 18.83
CA ALA A 129 -8.85 5.47 17.82
C ALA A 129 -10.19 5.00 18.43
N ALA A 130 -10.16 4.08 19.39
CA ALA A 130 -11.35 3.59 20.10
C ALA A 130 -11.96 4.67 20.98
N LEU A 131 -11.15 5.35 21.79
CA LEU A 131 -11.60 6.40 22.72
C LEU A 131 -12.31 7.54 21.98
N HIS A 132 -11.80 7.93 20.81
CA HIS A 132 -12.40 8.96 19.98
C HIS A 132 -13.44 8.44 18.97
N LYS A 133 -13.74 7.14 18.96
CA LYS A 133 -14.67 6.49 18.01
C LYS A 133 -14.40 6.87 16.55
N LEU A 134 -13.13 6.96 16.17
CA LEU A 134 -12.74 7.42 14.84
C LEU A 134 -13.08 6.35 13.80
N PRO A 135 -13.91 6.62 12.77
CA PRO A 135 -14.39 5.60 11.81
C PRO A 135 -13.34 5.17 10.78
N ILE A 136 -12.08 5.00 11.20
CA ILE A 136 -10.94 4.61 10.37
C ILE A 136 -11.05 3.13 10.00
N LYS A 137 -10.74 2.81 8.74
CA LYS A 137 -10.61 1.43 8.28
C LYS A 137 -9.12 1.05 8.31
N ILE A 138 -8.73 0.25 9.30
CA ILE A 138 -7.34 -0.17 9.52
C ILE A 138 -7.13 -1.50 8.77
N VAL A 139 -6.43 -1.46 7.65
CA VAL A 139 -6.22 -2.63 6.78
C VAL A 139 -4.79 -3.13 6.99
N VAL A 140 -4.65 -4.18 7.80
CA VAL A 140 -3.35 -4.83 8.04
C VAL A 140 -3.12 -5.85 6.92
N LEU A 141 -2.22 -5.54 6.00
CA LEU A 141 -1.79 -6.41 4.92
C LEU A 141 -0.70 -7.34 5.44
N ASN A 142 -1.14 -8.41 6.10
CA ASN A 142 -0.31 -9.31 6.88
C ASN A 142 0.27 -10.43 6.01
N ASN A 143 1.55 -10.35 5.70
CA ASN A 143 2.29 -11.42 5.02
C ASN A 143 3.33 -12.08 5.92
N HIS A 144 3.32 -11.82 7.22
CA HIS A 144 4.26 -12.38 8.19
C HIS A 144 5.74 -12.12 7.85
N TYR A 145 6.04 -11.02 7.17
CA TYR A 145 7.39 -10.61 6.81
C TYR A 145 7.56 -9.10 6.80
N LEU A 146 8.79 -8.65 7.06
CA LEU A 146 9.28 -7.38 6.53
C LEU A 146 9.48 -7.49 5.02
N GLY A 147 8.37 -7.52 4.27
CA GLY A 147 8.32 -7.95 2.87
C GLY A 147 9.25 -7.20 1.93
N MET A 148 9.46 -5.90 2.15
CA MET A 148 10.36 -5.11 1.30
C MET A 148 11.80 -5.57 1.50
N VAL A 149 12.27 -5.69 2.75
CA VAL A 149 13.61 -6.19 3.06
C VAL A 149 13.78 -7.63 2.56
N ARG A 150 12.74 -8.46 2.73
CA ARG A 150 12.71 -9.84 2.24
C ARG A 150 12.90 -9.92 0.72
N GLN A 151 12.19 -9.10 -0.06
CA GLN A 151 12.33 -9.03 -1.52
C GLN A 151 13.77 -8.70 -1.93
N TRP A 152 14.43 -7.75 -1.25
CA TRP A 152 15.82 -7.42 -1.54
C TRP A 152 16.79 -8.55 -1.18
N GLN A 153 16.59 -9.20 -0.02
CA GLN A 153 17.37 -10.37 0.38
C GLN A 153 17.22 -11.53 -0.60
N GLU A 154 16.01 -11.75 -1.11
CA GLU A 154 15.72 -12.75 -2.14
C GLU A 154 16.46 -12.45 -3.45
N LEU A 155 16.36 -11.22 -3.94
CA LEU A 155 16.86 -10.84 -5.26
C LEU A 155 18.38 -10.64 -5.33
N PHE A 156 19.00 -10.09 -4.27
CA PHE A 156 20.38 -9.61 -4.31
C PHE A 156 21.33 -10.29 -3.31
N TYR A 157 20.80 -11.10 -2.39
CA TYR A 157 21.57 -11.75 -1.34
C TYR A 157 21.33 -13.26 -1.29
N GLU A 158 21.12 -13.87 -2.46
CA GLU A 158 21.07 -15.33 -2.65
C GLU A 158 19.97 -16.00 -1.79
N GLY A 159 18.88 -15.29 -1.51
CA GLY A 159 17.80 -15.83 -0.68
C GLY A 159 18.14 -15.94 0.81
N ARG A 160 19.22 -15.30 1.28
CA ARG A 160 19.62 -15.32 2.69
C ARG A 160 18.70 -14.43 3.53
N MET A 161 17.65 -15.04 4.08
CA MET A 161 16.71 -14.36 4.96
C MET A 161 17.34 -14.05 6.32
N SER A 162 17.31 -12.79 6.74
CA SER A 162 17.88 -12.37 8.03
C SER A 162 17.01 -11.30 8.69
N GLY A 163 16.44 -11.63 9.86
CA GLY A 163 15.67 -10.69 10.69
C GLY A 163 14.35 -10.21 10.07
N VAL A 164 13.85 -10.89 9.05
CA VAL A 164 12.66 -10.45 8.29
C VAL A 164 11.40 -11.25 8.60
N ASP A 165 11.50 -12.48 9.09
CA ASP A 165 10.33 -13.33 9.40
C ASP A 165 9.63 -12.86 10.66
N LEU A 166 8.31 -12.71 10.60
CA LEU A 166 7.47 -12.24 11.69
C LEU A 166 6.57 -13.37 12.21
N GLU A 167 7.17 -14.54 12.46
CA GLU A 167 6.49 -15.74 12.99
C GLU A 167 5.74 -15.44 14.31
N GLY A 168 6.24 -14.50 15.11
CA GLY A 168 5.65 -14.07 16.37
C GLY A 168 4.55 -13.01 16.28
N ASN A 169 4.00 -12.73 15.08
CA ASN A 169 2.91 -11.76 14.93
C ASN A 169 1.74 -12.08 15.89
N PRO A 170 1.17 -11.08 16.57
CA PRO A 170 0.00 -11.30 17.40
C PRO A 170 -1.23 -11.61 16.53
N ASP A 171 -2.25 -12.17 17.16
CA ASP A 171 -3.58 -12.22 16.57
C ASP A 171 -4.17 -10.80 16.54
N PHE A 172 -4.06 -10.13 15.39
CA PHE A 172 -4.51 -8.75 15.22
C PHE A 172 -6.03 -8.59 15.41
N VAL A 173 -6.81 -9.65 15.21
CA VAL A 173 -8.27 -9.62 15.43
C VAL A 173 -8.53 -9.58 16.93
N LYS A 174 -7.95 -10.50 17.70
CA LYS A 174 -8.07 -10.50 19.16
C LYS A 174 -7.51 -9.23 19.79
N LEU A 175 -6.41 -8.71 19.24
CA LEU A 175 -5.83 -7.45 19.68
C LEU A 175 -6.81 -6.28 19.51
N ALA A 176 -7.45 -6.16 18.34
CA ALA A 176 -8.47 -5.14 18.12
C ALA A 176 -9.68 -5.32 19.05
N GLU A 177 -10.16 -6.56 19.21
CA GLU A 177 -11.26 -6.89 20.12
C GLU A 177 -10.95 -6.52 21.57
N ALA A 178 -9.70 -6.66 22.02
CA ALA A 178 -9.26 -6.24 23.36
C ALA A 178 -9.39 -4.72 23.59
N TYR A 179 -9.33 -3.91 22.53
CA TYR A 179 -9.61 -2.47 22.57
C TYR A 179 -11.09 -2.13 22.31
N GLY A 180 -11.97 -3.14 22.19
CA GLY A 180 -13.38 -2.95 21.83
C GLY A 180 -13.61 -2.54 20.37
N ILE A 181 -12.63 -2.81 19.50
CA ILE A 181 -12.64 -2.42 18.08
C ILE A 181 -13.20 -3.58 17.25
N LYS A 182 -14.12 -3.27 16.33
CA LYS A 182 -14.64 -4.26 15.39
C LYS A 182 -13.54 -4.80 14.50
N ALA A 183 -13.41 -6.12 14.39
CA ALA A 183 -12.37 -6.74 13.60
C ALA A 183 -12.91 -7.75 12.58
N PHE A 184 -12.18 -7.90 11.47
CA PHE A 184 -12.44 -8.87 10.42
C PHE A 184 -11.15 -9.64 10.12
N ASN A 185 -11.28 -10.95 9.89
CA ASN A 185 -10.18 -11.74 9.33
C ASN A 185 -10.47 -12.12 7.87
N LEU A 186 -9.61 -11.70 6.96
CA LEU A 186 -9.73 -11.93 5.53
C LEU A 186 -8.60 -12.84 5.06
N ARG A 187 -8.94 -14.11 4.76
CA ARG A 187 -8.00 -15.14 4.30
C ARG A 187 -8.17 -15.52 2.84
N ARG A 188 -9.42 -15.61 2.37
CA ARG A 188 -9.74 -16.17 1.06
C ARG A 188 -9.95 -15.06 0.02
N PRO A 189 -9.36 -15.16 -1.19
CA PRO A 189 -9.60 -14.19 -2.26
C PRO A 189 -11.09 -14.01 -2.61
N GLY A 190 -11.91 -15.06 -2.48
CA GLY A 190 -13.35 -15.00 -2.74
C GLY A 190 -14.14 -14.12 -1.75
N ASP A 191 -13.61 -13.86 -0.56
CA ASP A 191 -14.28 -13.11 0.49
C ASP A 191 -13.98 -11.60 0.47
N VAL A 192 -13.00 -11.17 -0.33
CA VAL A 192 -12.45 -9.79 -0.35
C VAL A 192 -13.56 -8.75 -0.47
N LYS A 193 -14.40 -8.84 -1.50
CA LYS A 193 -15.48 -7.89 -1.75
C LYS A 193 -16.51 -7.84 -0.62
N ARG A 194 -16.86 -9.00 -0.06
CA ARG A 194 -17.87 -9.12 1.01
C ARG A 194 -17.36 -8.47 2.30
N ILE A 195 -16.13 -8.79 2.70
CA ILE A 195 -15.52 -8.27 3.93
C ILE A 195 -15.27 -6.76 3.81
N ILE A 196 -14.73 -6.29 2.69
CA ILE A 196 -14.48 -4.85 2.50
C ILE A 196 -15.79 -4.06 2.53
N LYS A 197 -16.87 -4.56 1.89
CA LYS A 197 -18.19 -3.91 2.00
C LYS A 197 -18.69 -3.84 3.45
N ALA A 198 -18.53 -4.91 4.22
CA ALA A 198 -18.93 -4.93 5.62
C ALA A 198 -18.14 -3.92 6.47
N ALA A 199 -16.83 -3.79 6.22
CA ALA A 199 -15.99 -2.81 6.91
C ALA A 199 -16.31 -1.37 6.51
N LEU A 200 -16.55 -1.11 5.21
CA LEU A 200 -16.95 0.21 4.71
C LEU A 200 -18.32 0.66 5.23
N ALA A 201 -19.22 -0.28 5.53
CA ALA A 201 -20.54 0.00 6.08
C ALA A 201 -20.52 0.33 7.58
N TYR A 202 -19.45 -0.04 8.30
CA TYR A 202 -19.35 0.17 9.74
C TYR A 202 -18.73 1.54 10.05
N ASN A 203 -19.46 2.43 10.72
CA ASN A 203 -19.00 3.80 11.01
C ASN A 203 -19.15 4.23 12.49
N ASP A 204 -19.48 3.32 13.40
CA ASP A 204 -19.67 3.62 14.83
C ASP A 204 -18.33 3.81 15.58
N GLY A 205 -17.22 3.47 14.92
CA GLY A 205 -15.87 3.51 15.46
C GLY A 205 -14.86 2.92 14.47
N PRO A 206 -13.60 2.74 14.88
CA PRO A 206 -12.59 2.14 14.01
C PRO A 206 -12.92 0.68 13.75
N CYS A 207 -12.47 0.15 12.62
CA CYS A 207 -12.44 -1.30 12.42
C CYS A 207 -11.10 -1.77 11.85
N LEU A 208 -10.67 -2.93 12.31
CA LEU A 208 -9.46 -3.60 11.83
C LEU A 208 -9.81 -4.73 10.86
N ILE A 209 -9.08 -4.84 9.76
CA ILE A 209 -9.18 -5.94 8.81
C ILE A 209 -7.80 -6.57 8.70
N ASN A 210 -7.61 -7.73 9.32
CA ASN A 210 -6.42 -8.54 9.13
C ASN A 210 -6.55 -9.28 7.79
N CYS A 211 -5.68 -8.96 6.83
CA CYS A 211 -5.65 -9.58 5.52
C CYS A 211 -4.46 -10.54 5.48
N GLU A 212 -4.70 -11.84 5.65
CA GLU A 212 -3.65 -12.87 5.57
C GLU A 212 -3.26 -13.09 4.10
N CYS A 213 -2.20 -12.39 3.68
CA CYS A 213 -1.75 -12.27 2.30
C CYS A 213 -0.60 -13.24 1.97
N GLU A 214 -0.32 -13.40 0.68
CA GLU A 214 0.82 -14.16 0.18
C GLU A 214 2.12 -13.76 0.86
N LYS A 215 2.81 -14.75 1.42
CA LYS A 215 4.02 -14.58 2.21
C LYS A 215 5.18 -14.02 1.37
N THR A 216 5.34 -14.53 0.14
CA THR A 216 6.53 -14.29 -0.70
C THR A 216 6.27 -13.53 -2.01
N ASP A 217 5.28 -12.62 -2.06
CA ASP A 217 5.02 -11.81 -3.26
C ASP A 217 6.02 -10.65 -3.42
N ASN A 218 6.30 -10.22 -4.65
CA ASN A 218 7.31 -9.19 -4.95
C ASN A 218 6.73 -8.01 -5.73
N VAL A 219 7.16 -6.81 -5.37
CA VAL A 219 6.73 -5.57 -6.02
C VAL A 219 7.50 -5.39 -7.32
N PHE A 220 6.74 -5.32 -8.42
CA PHE A 220 7.22 -4.93 -9.73
C PHE A 220 6.29 -3.88 -10.35
N PRO A 221 6.76 -3.06 -11.30
CA PRO A 221 8.15 -2.98 -11.76
C PRO A 221 9.08 -2.39 -10.70
N MET A 222 10.38 -2.64 -10.83
CA MET A 222 11.43 -2.20 -9.92
C MET A 222 12.65 -1.73 -10.70
N ILE A 223 13.21 -0.58 -10.32
CA ILE A 223 14.52 -0.12 -10.79
C ILE A 223 15.52 -0.42 -9.68
N PRO A 224 16.50 -1.31 -9.88
CA PRO A 224 17.53 -1.57 -8.87
C PRO A 224 18.32 -0.30 -8.54
N ALA A 225 18.79 -0.16 -7.29
CA ALA A 225 19.58 1.00 -6.90
C ALA A 225 20.85 1.12 -7.77
N GLY A 226 21.12 2.35 -8.22
CA GLY A 226 22.24 2.66 -9.10
C GLY A 226 22.00 2.36 -10.58
N LYS A 227 20.85 1.81 -10.99
CA LYS A 227 20.53 1.52 -12.40
C LYS A 227 19.66 2.62 -13.03
N PRO A 228 19.78 2.87 -14.35
CA PRO A 228 18.94 3.83 -15.07
C PRO A 228 17.51 3.32 -15.24
N ILE A 229 16.57 4.22 -15.60
CA ILE A 229 15.16 3.88 -15.78
C ILE A 229 14.89 2.84 -16.88
N GLU A 230 15.79 2.74 -17.87
CA GLU A 230 15.72 1.76 -18.97
C GLU A 230 16.02 0.32 -18.52
N ASP A 231 16.68 0.14 -17.38
CA ASP A 231 17.01 -1.17 -16.78
C ASP A 231 15.92 -1.66 -15.81
N MET A 232 14.70 -1.11 -15.92
CA MET A 232 13.57 -1.47 -15.09
C MET A 232 13.20 -2.95 -15.25
N ILE A 233 13.16 -3.66 -14.11
CA ILE A 233 12.71 -5.05 -14.03
C ILE A 233 11.18 -5.04 -13.93
N ILE A 234 10.49 -5.57 -14.95
CA ILE A 234 9.02 -5.52 -15.06
C ILE A 234 8.34 -6.74 -14.43
N GLU A 235 9.04 -7.87 -14.36
CA GLU A 235 8.54 -9.12 -13.80
C GLU A 235 9.66 -9.83 -13.03
N ALA A 236 9.29 -10.81 -12.18
CA ALA A 236 10.27 -11.58 -11.44
C ALA A 236 11.32 -12.20 -12.39
N PRO A 237 12.62 -12.01 -12.14
CA PRO A 237 13.66 -12.62 -12.95
C PRO A 237 13.55 -14.15 -12.87
N LYS A 238 13.97 -14.84 -13.94
CA LYS A 238 14.04 -16.30 -13.93
C LYS A 238 15.05 -16.74 -12.85
N SER A 239 14.78 -17.86 -12.19
CA SER A 239 15.56 -18.35 -11.04
C SER A 239 17.06 -18.56 -11.29
N ASN A 240 17.48 -18.64 -12.56
CA ASN A 240 18.88 -18.77 -12.97
C ASN A 240 19.60 -17.44 -13.22
N VAL A 241 18.92 -16.29 -13.09
CA VAL A 241 19.51 -14.96 -13.29
C VAL A 241 19.95 -14.40 -11.94
N LYS A 242 21.27 -14.31 -11.74
CA LYS A 242 21.84 -13.58 -10.58
C LYS A 242 21.83 -12.08 -10.88
N LEU A 243 21.17 -11.32 -10.03
CA LEU A 243 21.24 -9.86 -10.09
C LEU A 243 22.49 -9.35 -9.39
N GLU A 244 23.11 -8.32 -9.97
CA GLU A 244 24.24 -7.64 -9.34
C GLU A 244 23.81 -6.99 -8.03
N LYS A 245 24.71 -6.99 -7.04
CA LYS A 245 24.44 -6.30 -5.78
C LYS A 245 24.23 -4.81 -6.06
N PRO A 246 23.15 -4.22 -5.52
CA PRO A 246 22.83 -2.82 -5.74
C PRO A 246 23.94 -1.93 -5.17
N THR A 247 24.26 -0.85 -5.89
CA THR A 247 25.25 0.14 -5.47
C THR A 247 24.54 1.46 -5.12
N GLY A 248 24.84 2.01 -3.94
CA GLY A 248 24.20 3.22 -3.41
C GLY A 248 23.18 2.97 -2.29
N SER A 249 22.60 4.04 -1.75
CA SER A 249 21.49 3.96 -0.81
C SER A 249 20.18 3.72 -1.55
N THR A 250 19.36 2.82 -1.01
CA THR A 250 17.95 2.65 -1.40
C THR A 250 17.11 3.87 -1.01
#